data_AF-A0A661BCN8-F1
#
_entry.id   AF-A0A661BCN8-F1
#
_cell.length_a   1.000
_cell.length_b   1.000
_cell.length_c   1.000
_cell.angle_alpha   90.00
_cell.angle_beta   90.00
_cell.angle_gamma   90.00
#
_symmetry.space_group_name_H-M   'P 1'
#
loop_
_entity.id
_entity.type
_entity.pdbx_description
1 polymer ?
#
loop_
_entity_poly.entity_id
_entity_poly.type
_entity_poly.pdbx_seq_one_letter_code
_entity_poly.pdbx_strand_id
1 'polypeptide(L)'
;MLYLRNILALIVLVALILAGCAKIAKPPGGPIDKRPPKVVETYPNDLAVNVSLNSIIVIRFDERIKPDPKAIRIFPTPKGMKVKFKRKSVLIYH
;
A
#
# COMPACT_ATOMS: atom_id res chain seq x y z
N MET A 1 37.14 18.64 -51.73
CA MET A 1 37.41 18.11 -50.37
C MET A 1 36.66 18.82 -49.24
N LEU A 2 36.44 20.15 -49.28
CA LEU A 2 35.70 20.86 -48.21
C LEU A 2 34.22 20.45 -48.08
N TYR A 3 33.51 20.22 -49.18
CA TYR A 3 32.09 19.82 -49.15
C TYR A 3 31.86 18.46 -48.48
N LEU A 4 32.71 17.47 -48.76
CA LEU A 4 32.61 16.14 -48.15
C LEU A 4 32.88 16.18 -46.64
N ARG A 5 33.83 17.02 -46.21
CA ARG A 5 34.13 17.26 -44.79
C ARG A 5 32.95 17.90 -44.05
N ASN A 6 32.27 18.85 -44.67
CA ASN A 6 31.11 19.53 -44.09
C ASN A 6 29.89 18.60 -43.99
N ILE A 7 29.66 17.74 -45.00
CA ILE A 7 28.59 16.73 -44.96
C ILE A 7 28.85 15.72 -43.84
N LEU A 8 30.09 15.24 -43.70
CA LEU A 8 30.45 14.31 -42.63
C LEU A 8 30.24 14.93 -41.24
N ALA A 9 30.63 16.20 -41.07
CA ALA A 9 30.40 16.94 -39.82
C ALA A 9 28.91 17.10 -39.49
N LEU A 10 28.08 17.38 -40.49
CA LEU A 10 26.63 17.49 -40.33
C LEU A 10 26.01 16.14 -39.90
N ILE A 11 26.45 15.03 -40.50
CA ILE A 11 25.97 13.69 -40.14
C ILE A 11 26.33 13.34 -38.70
N VAL A 12 27.57 13.64 -38.28
CA VAL A 12 28.02 13.41 -36.89
C VAL A 12 27.22 14.27 -35.90
N LEU A 13 26.95 15.53 -36.25
CA LEU A 13 26.15 16.42 -35.42
C LEU A 13 24.71 15.93 -35.26
N VAL A 14 24.08 15.46 -36.35
CA VAL A 14 22.73 14.89 -36.32
C VAL A 14 22.70 13.59 -35.51
N ALA A 15 23.71 12.72 -35.65
CA ALA A 15 23.81 11.49 -34.87
C ALA A 15 23.94 11.76 -33.36
N LEU A 16 24.71 12.79 -32.96
CA LEU A 16 24.85 13.21 -31.57
C LEU A 16 23.53 13.71 -30.96
N ILE A 17 22.71 14.43 -31.73
CA ILE A 17 21.40 14.94 -31.27
C ILE A 17 20.40 13.79 -31.09
N LEU A 18 20.40 12.81 -32.00
CA LEU A 18 19.47 11.67 -31.96
C LEU A 18 19.80 10.64 -30.86
N ALA A 19 21.04 10.59 -30.37
CA ALA A 19 21.46 9.66 -29.31
C ALA A 19 20.93 10.00 -27.90
N GLY A 20 20.30 11.17 -27.68
CA GLY A 20 19.88 11.65 -26.36
C GLY A 20 18.45 11.31 -25.92
N CYS A 21 17.68 10.52 -26.68
CA CYS A 21 16.22 10.53 -26.58
C CYS A 21 15.59 9.70 -25.42
N ALA A 22 16.37 8.96 -24.62
CA ALA A 22 15.80 8.21 -23.50
C ALA A 22 16.74 8.13 -22.29
N LYS A 23 16.40 8.89 -21.24
CA LYS A 23 17.03 8.78 -19.93
C LYS A 23 16.27 7.76 -19.08
N ILE A 24 16.96 6.69 -18.65
CA ILE A 24 16.41 5.75 -17.67
C ILE A 24 16.22 6.50 -16.35
N ALA A 25 14.99 6.82 -16.01
CA ALA A 25 14.58 7.38 -14.74
C ALA A 25 13.71 6.36 -13.99
N LYS A 26 13.68 6.46 -12.66
CA LYS A 26 12.70 5.70 -11.88
C LYS A 26 11.30 6.14 -12.29
N PRO A 27 10.32 5.22 -12.38
CA PRO A 27 8.94 5.62 -12.57
C PRO A 27 8.54 6.61 -11.48
N PRO A 28 7.72 7.63 -11.79
CA PRO A 28 7.19 8.51 -10.77
C PRO A 28 6.38 7.70 -9.76
N GLY A 29 6.32 8.17 -8.52
CA GLY A 29 5.43 7.59 -7.51
C GLY A 29 3.97 7.66 -7.96
N GLY A 30 3.14 6.79 -7.39
CA GLY A 30 1.70 6.88 -7.57
C GLY A 30 1.10 8.15 -6.95
N PRO A 31 -0.19 8.42 -7.20
CA PRO A 31 -0.90 9.51 -6.54
C PRO A 31 -0.83 9.40 -5.02
N ILE A 32 -0.87 10.55 -4.34
CA ILE A 32 -0.96 10.62 -2.87
C ILE A 32 -2.24 9.91 -2.42
N ASP A 33 -2.11 9.01 -1.45
CA ASP A 33 -3.25 8.39 -0.81
C ASP A 33 -3.98 9.37 0.12
N LYS A 34 -5.29 9.44 -0.03
CA LYS A 34 -6.16 10.37 0.69
C LYS A 34 -7.31 9.69 1.42
N ARG A 35 -7.53 8.39 1.19
CA ARG A 35 -8.68 7.68 1.78
C ARG A 35 -8.21 6.95 3.03
N PRO A 36 -8.98 7.00 4.13
CA PRO A 36 -8.66 6.19 5.30
C PRO A 36 -9.06 4.72 5.06
N PRO A 37 -8.46 3.79 5.83
CA PRO A 37 -8.84 2.39 5.81
C PRO A 37 -10.28 2.20 6.28
N LYS A 38 -10.98 1.23 5.68
CA LYS A 38 -12.36 0.91 6.00
C LYS A 38 -12.47 -0.52 6.49
N VAL A 39 -13.34 -0.73 7.48
CA VAL A 39 -13.74 -2.08 7.87
C VAL A 39 -14.60 -2.66 6.75
N VAL A 40 -14.22 -3.83 6.26
CA VAL A 40 -14.95 -4.56 5.22
C VAL A 40 -15.62 -5.81 5.73
N GLU A 41 -15.21 -6.32 6.90
CA GLU A 41 -15.77 -7.51 7.52
C GLU A 41 -15.42 -7.54 9.01
N THR A 42 -16.34 -8.05 9.82
CA THR A 42 -16.09 -8.42 11.21
C THR A 42 -16.47 -9.87 11.43
N TYR A 43 -15.73 -10.57 12.28
CA TYR A 43 -16.16 -11.82 12.86
C TYR A 43 -16.07 -11.73 14.39
N PRO A 44 -17.12 -12.07 15.14
CA PRO A 44 -18.47 -12.35 14.66
C PRO A 44 -19.06 -11.21 13.81
N ASN A 45 -20.03 -11.55 12.97
CA ASN A 45 -20.77 -10.55 12.20
C ASN A 45 -21.46 -9.57 13.15
N ASP A 46 -21.73 -8.37 12.66
CA ASP A 46 -22.54 -7.41 13.41
C ASP A 46 -23.87 -8.04 13.84
N LEU A 47 -24.28 -7.77 15.08
CA LEU A 47 -25.48 -8.34 15.72
C LEU A 47 -25.54 -9.88 15.79
N ALA A 48 -24.41 -10.58 15.65
CA ALA A 48 -24.38 -12.03 15.79
C ALA A 48 -24.82 -12.48 17.20
N VAL A 49 -25.67 -13.51 17.23
CA VAL A 49 -26.13 -14.18 18.46
C VAL A 49 -25.54 -15.59 18.55
N ASN A 50 -25.58 -16.19 19.74
CA ASN A 50 -25.06 -17.55 19.99
C ASN A 50 -23.59 -17.74 19.57
N VAL A 51 -22.77 -16.70 19.74
CA VAL A 51 -21.34 -16.74 19.46
C VAL A 51 -20.63 -17.59 20.53
N SER A 52 -19.75 -18.50 20.10
CA SER A 52 -18.92 -19.28 21.03
C SER A 52 -18.01 -18.37 21.86
N LEU A 53 -17.93 -18.60 23.17
CA LEU A 53 -17.15 -17.80 24.11
C LEU A 53 -15.63 -17.80 23.81
N ASN A 54 -15.13 -18.79 23.08
CA ASN A 54 -13.72 -18.88 22.70
C ASN A 54 -13.44 -18.34 21.29
N SER A 55 -14.41 -17.65 20.68
CA SER A 55 -14.27 -17.09 19.34
C SER A 55 -13.24 -15.97 19.33
N ILE A 56 -12.36 -15.98 18.33
CA ILE A 56 -11.44 -14.86 18.09
C ILE A 56 -12.22 -13.76 17.41
N ILE A 57 -12.15 -12.53 17.93
CA ILE A 57 -12.74 -11.38 17.24
C ILE A 57 -11.79 -10.95 16.12
N VAL A 58 -12.31 -10.84 14.90
CA VAL A 58 -11.57 -10.45 13.70
C VAL A 58 -12.18 -9.20 13.11
N ILE A 59 -11.35 -8.20 12.82
CA ILE A 59 -11.73 -7.00 12.07
C ILE A 59 -10.87 -6.96 10.83
N ARG A 60 -11.48 -7.03 9.63
CA ARG A 60 -10.78 -6.95 8.34
C ARG A 60 -10.99 -5.59 7.71
N PHE A 61 -9.89 -5.05 7.17
CA PHE A 61 -9.83 -3.78 6.48
C PHE A 61 -9.61 -3.99 4.97
N ASP A 62 -10.03 -3.00 4.18
CA ASP A 62 -9.73 -2.95 2.74
C ASP A 62 -8.24 -2.76 2.44
N GLU A 63 -7.49 -2.19 3.38
CA GLU A 63 -6.05 -1.96 3.28
C GLU A 63 -5.26 -2.28 4.57
N ARG A 64 -3.93 -2.09 4.53
CA ARG A 64 -3.08 -2.32 5.71
C ARG A 64 -3.18 -1.10 6.62
N ILE A 65 -3.45 -1.33 7.90
CA ILE A 65 -3.47 -0.28 8.90
C ILE A 65 -2.13 -0.22 9.65
N LYS A 66 -1.78 0.97 10.14
CA LYS A 66 -0.67 1.12 11.07
C LYS A 66 -1.04 0.45 12.41
N PRO A 67 -0.24 -0.48 12.93
CA PRO A 67 -0.53 -1.12 14.22
C PRO A 67 -0.49 -0.11 15.37
N ASP A 68 -1.64 0.11 16.01
CA ASP A 68 -1.74 0.86 17.25
C ASP A 68 -2.75 0.14 18.19
N PRO A 69 -2.26 -0.61 19.20
CA PRO A 69 -3.13 -1.27 20.16
C PRO A 69 -4.08 -0.33 20.91
N LYS A 70 -3.74 0.97 21.06
CA LYS A 70 -4.58 1.95 21.75
C LYS A 70 -5.80 2.37 20.93
N ALA A 71 -5.77 2.17 19.62
CA ALA A 71 -6.89 2.47 18.72
C ALA A 71 -8.04 1.47 18.85
N ILE A 72 -7.82 0.33 19.52
CA ILE A 72 -8.83 -0.73 19.69
C ILE A 72 -9.39 -0.67 21.10
N ARG A 73 -10.71 -0.52 21.20
CA ARG A 73 -11.43 -0.52 22.48
C ARG A 73 -12.57 -1.51 22.38
N ILE A 74 -12.68 -2.38 23.39
CA ILE A 74 -13.71 -3.41 23.47
C ILE A 74 -14.42 -3.24 24.80
N PHE A 75 -15.75 -3.30 24.76
CA PHE A 75 -16.60 -3.13 25.93
C PHE A 75 -17.61 -4.28 26.02
N PRO A 76 -17.86 -4.82 27.23
CA PRO A 76 -17.09 -4.57 28.47
C PRO A 76 -15.64 -5.07 28.34
N THR A 77 -14.70 -4.46 29.06
CA THR A 77 -13.27 -4.78 28.91
C THR A 77 -12.97 -6.21 29.40
N PRO A 78 -12.60 -7.16 28.52
CA PRO A 78 -12.26 -8.51 28.93
C PRO A 78 -10.88 -8.56 29.61
N LYS A 79 -10.73 -9.49 30.57
CA LYS A 79 -9.43 -9.77 31.20
C LYS A 79 -8.56 -10.59 30.24
N GLY A 80 -7.26 -10.35 30.21
CA GLY A 80 -6.33 -11.16 29.42
C GLY A 80 -6.39 -10.92 27.90
N MET A 81 -7.01 -9.82 27.46
CA MET A 81 -7.11 -9.48 26.04
C MET A 81 -5.74 -9.40 25.37
N LYS A 82 -5.60 -10.03 24.20
CA LYS A 82 -4.41 -9.92 23.33
C LYS A 82 -4.82 -9.49 21.94
N VAL A 83 -4.23 -8.40 21.47
CA VAL A 83 -4.46 -7.86 20.13
C VAL A 83 -3.28 -8.22 19.22
N LYS A 84 -3.56 -8.76 18.03
CA LYS A 84 -2.56 -9.06 17.00
C LYS A 84 -2.96 -8.41 15.67
N PHE A 85 -2.05 -7.63 15.10
CA PHE A 85 -2.20 -7.08 13.75
C PHE A 85 -1.59 -8.03 12.73
N LYS A 86 -2.39 -8.49 11.76
CA LYS A 86 -1.97 -9.42 10.70
C LYS A 86 -2.43 -8.93 9.34
N ARG A 87 -1.49 -8.42 8.53
CA ARG A 87 -1.76 -7.87 7.19
C ARG A 87 -2.84 -6.78 7.21
N LYS A 88 -4.06 -7.10 6.75
CA LYS A 88 -5.22 -6.19 6.70
C LYS A 88 -6.24 -6.54 7.79
N SER A 89 -5.84 -7.25 8.82
CA SER A 89 -6.74 -7.76 9.85
C SER A 89 -6.20 -7.51 11.25
N VAL A 90 -7.11 -7.28 12.19
CA VAL A 90 -6.87 -7.25 13.62
C VAL A 90 -7.54 -8.47 14.23
N LEU A 91 -6.78 -9.26 14.99
CA LEU A 91 -7.26 -10.44 15.71
C LEU A 91 -7.19 -10.14 17.20
N ILE A 92 -8.29 -10.34 17.91
CA ILE A 92 -8.40 -10.10 19.35
C ILE A 92 -8.77 -11.43 20.00
N TYR A 93 -7.92 -11.85 20.92
CA TYR A 93 -8.13 -13.00 21.79
C TYR A 93 -8.56 -12.46 23.15
N HIS A 94 -9.59 -13.06 23.76
CA HIS A 94 -10.16 -12.66 25.04
C HIS A 94 -10.47 -13.87 25.92
#